data_AF-A0A8C4QNQ7-F1
#
_entry.id   AF-A0A8C4QNQ7-F1
#
_cell.length_a   1.000
_cell.length_b   1.000
_cell.length_c   1.000
_cell.angle_alpha   90.00
_cell.angle_beta   90.00
_cell.angle_gamma   90.00
#
_symmetry.space_group_name_H-M   'P 1'
#
loop_
_entity.id
_entity.type
_entity.pdbx_description
1 polymer ?
#
loop_
_entity_poly.entity_id
_entity_poly.type
_entity_poly.pdbx_seq_one_letter_code
_entity_poly.pdbx_strand_id
1 'polypeptide(L)'
;MEVDDVLQAQDLLKELEMQIVLLTGGCGKAKEPILTFPLGTSLDSVSDDVFRKILIYLTRISRSTRTDEEAPGFLVVVDGRRDRWASLKDLLVRIVANFPAELQKVYVLRPIGLMQATFANFGFLFGLGEIAKNVEIVLISTQDELHSFLDSRQLTVDLGGSLRYNHATWLRRRLVFEEAQDGVRKMRAKLKEFMEDMNRVTSVPSTNLQTLQAQLLSLRVSWDEKKKEMLVEEQRCETFLTDIPENIPSPSMIEDMRHISRLLGKLVDQRTAAEKNYKASRMMLEQEEQFLRQRLDQAQVVAEMQMLQEKVVQLPDLVDGAVPAQGLLQQLQRLLEYAKPWLASAEMMWAETERLANGHHRTVDLNNLAEELRQVHGQLSEVLSTKQTKLDTTLAMWTKLEKVLQWYEDGMYLLASQPAPKFQRRSAVDAALTAVEAHLDEGSAATTF
;
A
#
# COMPACT_ATOMS: atom_id res chain seq x y z
N MET A 1 -16.10 -5.07 19.45
CA MET A 1 -15.73 -4.00 20.39
C MET A 1 -16.34 -2.74 19.81
N GLU A 2 -17.46 -2.35 20.38
CA GLU A 2 -18.34 -1.30 19.84
C GLU A 2 -17.60 0.02 19.68
N VAL A 3 -17.88 0.70 18.58
CA VAL A 3 -17.54 2.10 18.37
C VAL A 3 -18.44 2.88 19.32
N ASP A 4 -18.05 2.98 20.58
CA ASP A 4 -18.62 3.99 21.45
C ASP A 4 -18.23 5.34 20.85
N ASP A 5 -19.23 6.09 20.40
CA ASP A 5 -19.10 7.46 19.95
C ASP A 5 -18.74 8.31 21.19
N VAL A 6 -17.45 8.36 21.51
CA VAL A 6 -16.95 9.01 22.71
C VAL A 6 -17.13 10.51 22.54
N LEU A 7 -18.10 11.08 23.27
CA LEU A 7 -18.43 12.51 23.31
C LEU A 7 -17.17 13.41 23.31
N GLN A 8 -17.06 14.28 22.30
CA GLN A 8 -15.94 15.18 22.07
C GLN A 8 -16.28 16.64 22.43
N ALA A 9 -15.26 17.49 22.59
CA ALA A 9 -15.43 18.93 22.78
C ALA A 9 -16.21 19.56 21.62
N GLN A 10 -16.01 19.07 20.39
CA GLN A 10 -16.71 19.58 19.22
C GLN A 10 -18.23 19.38 19.30
N ASP A 11 -18.68 18.29 19.94
CA ASP A 11 -20.10 17.96 20.13
C ASP A 11 -20.78 18.84 21.18
N LEU A 12 -19.97 19.45 22.06
CA LEU A 12 -20.41 20.31 23.17
C LEU A 12 -19.89 21.75 23.02
N LEU A 13 -19.47 22.15 21.83
CA LEU A 13 -18.71 23.39 21.65
C LEU A 13 -19.45 24.61 22.20
N LYS A 14 -20.72 24.75 21.83
CA LYS A 14 -21.58 25.86 22.25
C LYS A 14 -21.75 25.87 23.78
N GLU A 15 -21.92 24.71 24.38
CA GLU A 15 -22.13 24.54 25.81
C GLU A 15 -20.86 24.83 26.62
N LEU A 16 -19.70 24.39 26.11
CA LEU A 16 -18.41 24.65 26.73
C LEU A 16 -18.11 26.16 26.68
N GLU A 17 -18.39 26.84 25.57
CA GLU A 17 -18.25 28.30 25.44
C GLU A 17 -19.06 29.10 26.48
N MET A 18 -20.20 28.56 26.95
CA MET A 18 -21.03 29.20 27.98
C MET A 18 -20.38 29.19 29.37
N GLN A 19 -19.28 28.44 29.60
CA GLN A 19 -18.53 28.41 30.85
C GLN A 19 -19.36 28.03 32.09
N ILE A 20 -20.37 27.18 31.90
CA ILE A 20 -21.26 26.70 32.97
C ILE A 20 -20.48 25.91 34.03
N VAL A 21 -19.50 25.13 33.56
CA VAL A 21 -18.60 24.33 34.39
C VAL A 21 -17.19 24.48 33.85
N LEU A 22 -16.24 24.77 34.73
CA LEU A 22 -14.84 24.95 34.39
C LEU A 22 -14.00 23.81 34.97
N LEU A 23 -13.26 23.14 34.09
CA LEU A 23 -12.16 22.25 34.45
C LEU A 23 -10.84 23.01 34.31
N THR A 24 -10.36 23.57 35.42
CA THR A 24 -9.20 24.48 35.42
C THR A 24 -7.87 23.75 35.55
N GLY A 25 -7.90 22.48 35.94
CA GLY A 25 -6.73 21.66 36.25
C GLY A 25 -6.28 21.76 37.72
N GLY A 26 -7.01 22.51 38.56
CA GLY A 26 -6.78 22.55 39.99
C GLY A 26 -7.15 21.24 40.70
N CYS A 27 -6.45 20.95 41.80
CA CYS A 27 -6.69 19.75 42.59
C CYS A 27 -6.68 20.00 44.12
N GLY A 28 -7.38 19.14 44.85
CA GLY A 28 -7.37 19.10 46.31
C GLY A 28 -6.09 18.50 46.88
N LYS A 29 -6.02 18.40 48.22
CA LYS A 29 -4.82 17.93 48.94
C LYS A 29 -4.49 16.46 48.64
N ALA A 30 -5.49 15.62 48.41
CA ALA A 30 -5.30 14.24 47.95
C ALA A 30 -5.35 14.13 46.41
N LYS A 31 -5.05 15.24 45.71
CA LYS A 31 -5.09 15.36 44.25
C LYS A 31 -6.49 15.16 43.67
N GLU A 32 -7.54 15.43 44.42
CA GLU A 32 -8.92 15.30 43.94
C GLU A 32 -9.21 16.39 42.89
N PRO A 33 -9.76 16.07 41.71
CA PRO A 33 -9.98 17.08 40.67
C PRO A 33 -11.04 18.09 41.11
N ILE A 34 -10.80 19.37 40.84
CA ILE A 34 -11.73 20.45 41.17
C ILE A 34 -12.51 20.87 39.91
N LEU A 35 -13.84 20.79 39.97
CA LEU A 35 -14.73 21.47 39.01
C LEU A 35 -15.28 22.75 39.63
N THR A 36 -15.20 23.85 38.89
CA THR A 36 -15.68 25.16 39.33
C THR A 36 -16.94 25.56 38.57
N PHE A 37 -17.97 25.99 39.28
CA PHE A 37 -19.22 26.52 38.73
C PHE A 37 -19.28 28.02 39.03
N PRO A 38 -18.87 28.89 38.09
CA PRO A 38 -19.00 30.33 38.23
C PRO A 38 -20.47 30.72 37.96
N LEU A 39 -21.29 30.87 39.01
CA LEU A 39 -22.71 31.18 38.79
C LEU A 39 -22.87 32.51 38.02
N GLY A 40 -23.70 32.44 36.98
CA GLY A 40 -24.06 33.51 36.05
C GLY A 40 -25.28 33.07 35.21
N THR A 41 -25.96 34.02 34.57
CA THR A 41 -27.31 33.90 33.97
C THR A 41 -27.50 32.87 32.83
N SER A 42 -26.57 31.94 32.61
CA SER A 42 -26.53 31.01 31.47
C SER A 42 -27.02 29.58 31.78
N LEU A 43 -27.29 29.24 33.05
CA LEU A 43 -27.71 27.87 33.43
C LEU A 43 -29.18 27.56 33.06
N ASP A 44 -30.04 28.58 33.09
CA ASP A 44 -31.49 28.41 32.86
C ASP A 44 -31.82 27.97 31.43
N SER A 45 -30.94 28.22 30.47
CA SER A 45 -31.10 27.85 29.06
C SER A 45 -30.61 26.43 28.72
N VAL A 46 -30.05 25.70 29.70
CA VAL A 46 -29.47 24.37 29.50
C VAL A 46 -30.33 23.30 30.16
N SER A 47 -30.70 22.27 29.38
CA SER A 47 -31.46 21.11 29.86
C SER A 47 -30.59 20.18 30.71
N ASP A 48 -31.22 19.39 31.58
CA ASP A 48 -30.51 18.44 32.45
C ASP A 48 -29.70 17.41 31.65
N ASP A 49 -30.22 16.97 30.50
CA ASP A 49 -29.52 16.05 29.59
C ASP A 49 -28.20 16.64 29.06
N VAL A 50 -28.24 17.90 28.63
CA VAL A 50 -27.05 18.62 28.13
C VAL A 50 -26.08 18.89 29.28
N PHE A 51 -26.60 19.31 30.43
CA PHE A 51 -25.81 19.51 31.65
C PHE A 51 -25.07 18.22 32.06
N ARG A 52 -25.77 17.09 32.07
CA ARG A 52 -25.19 15.76 32.33
C ARG A 52 -24.10 15.41 31.32
N LYS A 53 -24.30 15.68 30.02
CA LYS A 53 -23.29 15.45 28.97
C LYS A 53 -22.01 16.27 29.21
N ILE A 54 -22.13 17.55 29.60
CA ILE A 54 -20.98 18.39 29.96
C ILE A 54 -20.21 17.78 31.13
N LEU A 55 -20.91 17.35 32.18
CA LEU A 55 -20.27 16.73 33.34
C LEU A 55 -19.59 15.41 32.97
N ILE A 56 -20.23 14.55 32.17
CA ILE A 56 -19.64 13.31 31.66
C ILE A 56 -18.35 13.61 30.89
N TYR A 57 -18.38 14.62 30.01
CA TYR A 57 -17.23 15.02 29.23
C TYR A 57 -16.06 15.51 30.12
N LEU A 58 -16.29 16.48 30.99
CA LEU A 58 -15.24 17.09 31.81
C LEU A 58 -14.66 16.13 32.86
N THR A 59 -15.50 15.30 33.47
CA THR A 59 -15.04 14.28 34.44
C THR A 59 -14.21 13.20 33.76
N ARG A 60 -14.54 12.82 32.50
CA ARG A 60 -13.75 11.88 31.70
C ARG A 60 -12.34 12.40 31.45
N ILE A 61 -12.17 13.68 31.10
CA ILE A 61 -10.85 14.30 30.91
C ILE A 61 -9.98 14.13 32.17
N SER A 62 -10.56 14.39 33.34
CA SER A 62 -9.85 14.29 34.62
C SER A 62 -9.46 12.86 35.00
N ARG A 63 -10.24 11.86 34.57
CA ARG A 63 -9.93 10.43 34.79
C ARG A 63 -8.86 9.91 33.82
N SER A 64 -8.93 10.30 32.55
CA SER A 64 -8.00 9.80 31.51
C SER A 64 -6.54 10.23 31.69
N THR A 65 -6.29 11.23 32.54
CA THR A 65 -4.94 11.75 32.83
C THR A 65 -4.32 11.12 34.08
N ARG A 66 -4.98 10.15 34.73
CA ARG A 66 -4.54 9.53 35.99
C ARG A 66 -4.27 8.04 35.84
N THR A 67 -3.25 7.57 36.54
CA THR A 67 -2.73 6.20 36.51
C THR A 67 -3.13 5.35 37.72
N ASP A 68 -3.78 5.94 38.72
CA ASP A 68 -4.08 5.28 40.00
C ASP A 68 -5.43 4.55 39.94
N GLU A 69 -5.49 3.31 40.43
CA GLU A 69 -6.66 2.42 40.35
C GLU A 69 -7.85 2.86 41.23
N GLU A 70 -7.61 3.68 42.26
CA GLU A 70 -8.65 4.35 43.05
C GLU A 70 -8.64 5.85 42.73
N ALA A 71 -9.42 6.25 41.72
CA ALA A 71 -9.61 7.67 41.43
C ALA A 71 -10.37 8.32 42.60
N PRO A 72 -9.79 9.31 43.31
CA PRO A 72 -10.54 10.01 44.35
C PRO A 72 -11.73 10.71 43.73
N GLY A 73 -12.82 10.83 44.51
CA GLY A 73 -13.99 11.61 44.13
C GLY A 73 -13.65 13.06 43.74
N PHE A 74 -14.62 13.76 43.16
CA PHE A 74 -14.45 15.13 42.72
C PHE A 74 -14.72 16.11 43.85
N LEU A 75 -13.96 17.20 43.86
CA LEU A 75 -14.29 18.40 44.61
C LEU A 75 -15.02 19.38 43.69
N VAL A 76 -16.06 20.01 44.20
CA VAL A 76 -16.81 21.02 43.46
C VAL A 76 -16.71 22.35 44.20
N VAL A 77 -16.41 23.42 43.47
CA VAL A 77 -16.49 24.78 43.98
C VAL A 77 -17.61 25.51 43.23
N VAL A 78 -18.62 25.97 43.96
CA VAL A 78 -19.71 26.77 43.43
C VAL A 78 -19.53 28.22 43.86
N ASP A 79 -19.28 29.11 42.91
CA ASP A 79 -19.14 30.54 43.17
C ASP A 79 -20.48 31.26 43.04
N GLY A 80 -21.26 31.28 44.12
CA GLY A 80 -22.57 31.91 44.19
C GLY A 80 -22.56 33.38 44.63
N ARG A 81 -21.40 34.01 44.78
CA ARG A 81 -21.27 35.37 45.34
C ARG A 81 -22.08 36.42 44.58
N ARG A 82 -22.29 36.22 43.28
CA ARG A 82 -22.98 37.15 42.36
C ARG A 82 -24.42 36.71 42.02
N ASP A 83 -24.96 35.71 42.72
CA ASP A 83 -26.27 35.12 42.39
C ASP A 83 -27.24 35.08 43.59
N ARG A 84 -28.43 34.50 43.39
CA ARG A 84 -29.49 34.34 44.40
C ARG A 84 -29.42 32.94 45.03
N TRP A 85 -29.85 32.85 46.28
CA TRP A 85 -29.95 31.58 47.01
C TRP A 85 -30.81 30.51 46.31
N ALA A 86 -31.86 30.94 45.58
CA ALA A 86 -32.71 30.03 44.81
C ALA A 86 -31.95 29.37 43.65
N SER A 87 -31.27 30.18 42.82
CA SER A 87 -30.45 29.71 41.70
C SER A 87 -29.31 28.79 42.17
N LEU A 88 -28.69 29.12 43.31
CA LEU A 88 -27.70 28.26 43.95
C LEU A 88 -28.29 26.91 44.39
N LYS A 89 -29.49 26.91 44.98
CA LYS A 89 -30.19 25.68 45.38
C LYS A 89 -30.47 24.80 44.16
N ASP A 90 -31.02 25.38 43.09
CA ASP A 90 -31.36 24.66 41.86
C ASP A 90 -30.12 24.05 41.20
N LEU A 91 -29.01 24.80 41.15
CA LEU A 91 -27.73 24.28 40.65
C LEU A 91 -27.22 23.10 41.50
N LEU A 92 -27.25 23.19 42.83
CA LEU A 92 -26.78 22.10 43.69
C LEU A 92 -27.63 20.83 43.52
N VAL A 93 -28.95 20.97 43.39
CA VAL A 93 -29.86 19.86 43.07
C VAL A 93 -29.47 19.24 41.73
N ARG A 94 -29.26 20.05 40.70
CA ARG A 94 -28.85 19.57 39.37
C ARG A 94 -27.49 18.88 39.38
N ILE A 95 -26.50 19.44 40.09
CA ILE A 95 -25.17 18.83 40.24
C ILE A 95 -25.31 17.44 40.85
N VAL A 96 -25.93 17.32 42.02
CA VAL A 96 -26.01 16.03 42.73
C VAL A 96 -26.84 15.00 41.96
N ALA A 97 -27.90 15.42 41.26
CA ALA A 97 -28.72 14.52 40.45
C ALA A 97 -28.01 14.00 39.18
N ASN A 98 -27.09 14.79 38.60
CA ASN A 98 -26.50 14.50 37.29
C ASN A 98 -25.00 14.18 37.32
N PHE A 99 -24.33 14.27 38.47
CA PHE A 99 -22.88 14.08 38.54
C PHE A 99 -22.50 12.62 38.22
N PRO A 100 -21.61 12.38 37.23
CA PRO A 100 -21.30 11.03 36.73
C PRO A 100 -20.19 10.32 37.53
N ALA A 101 -19.86 10.84 38.71
CA ALA A 101 -18.74 10.42 39.53
C ALA A 101 -19.06 10.58 41.01
N GLU A 102 -18.21 10.03 41.87
CA GLU A 102 -18.29 10.32 43.29
C GLU A 102 -18.02 11.80 43.55
N LEU A 103 -18.94 12.46 44.25
CA LEU A 103 -18.77 13.81 44.78
C LEU A 103 -18.27 13.71 46.21
N GLN A 104 -17.02 14.09 46.44
CA GLN A 104 -16.43 14.01 47.76
C GLN A 104 -16.90 15.18 48.64
N LYS A 105 -16.76 16.42 48.15
CA LYS A 105 -17.21 17.64 48.84
C LYS A 105 -17.61 18.73 47.86
N VAL A 106 -18.55 19.57 48.28
CA VAL A 106 -18.98 20.78 47.56
C VAL A 106 -18.74 22.01 48.42
N TYR A 107 -17.83 22.89 47.99
CA TYR A 107 -17.58 24.19 48.62
C TYR A 107 -18.42 25.25 47.93
N VAL A 108 -19.19 26.00 48.69
CA VAL A 108 -20.14 26.98 48.14
C VAL A 108 -19.79 28.37 48.66
N LEU A 109 -19.22 29.22 47.81
CA LEU A 109 -19.10 30.64 48.13
C LEU A 109 -20.48 31.28 48.04
N ARG A 110 -21.00 31.71 49.19
CA ARG A 110 -22.40 32.14 49.31
C ARG A 110 -22.68 33.50 48.64
N PRO A 111 -23.94 33.78 48.25
CA PRO A 111 -24.39 35.11 47.83
C PRO A 111 -24.01 36.23 48.80
N ILE A 112 -23.56 37.37 48.28
CA ILE A 112 -23.23 38.56 49.08
C ILE A 112 -24.53 39.35 49.35
N GLY A 113 -24.94 39.49 50.62
CA GLY A 113 -26.15 40.25 51.00
C GLY A 113 -26.32 40.50 52.51
N LEU A 114 -27.12 41.51 52.86
CA LEU A 114 -27.33 42.07 54.23
C LEU A 114 -28.25 41.24 55.17
N MET A 115 -28.63 40.02 54.80
CA MET A 115 -29.46 39.15 55.66
C MET A 115 -28.56 38.50 56.73
N GLN A 116 -29.03 38.37 57.98
CA GLN A 116 -28.27 37.74 59.06
C GLN A 116 -27.78 36.35 58.62
N ALA A 117 -26.49 36.31 58.28
CA ALA A 117 -25.79 35.22 57.62
C ALA A 117 -26.07 33.83 58.20
N THR A 118 -26.32 33.74 59.52
CA THR A 118 -26.51 32.48 60.22
C THR A 118 -27.87 31.84 59.94
N PHE A 119 -28.97 32.61 59.92
CA PHE A 119 -30.32 32.06 59.74
C PHE A 119 -30.60 31.62 58.29
N ALA A 120 -30.09 32.37 57.31
CA ALA A 120 -30.20 32.01 55.90
C ALA A 120 -29.43 30.72 55.58
N ASN A 121 -28.26 30.49 56.20
CA ASN A 121 -27.46 29.28 56.02
C ASN A 121 -28.18 28.02 56.51
N PHE A 122 -28.76 28.05 57.72
CA PHE A 122 -29.50 26.91 58.27
C PHE A 122 -30.76 26.59 57.45
N GLY A 123 -31.53 27.62 57.06
CA GLY A 123 -32.71 27.44 56.22
C GLY A 123 -32.37 26.89 54.82
N PHE A 124 -31.24 27.31 54.24
CA PHE A 124 -30.76 26.83 52.96
C PHE A 124 -30.35 25.35 52.99
N LEU A 125 -29.51 24.95 53.95
CA LEU A 125 -29.07 23.55 54.09
C LEU A 125 -30.24 22.63 54.44
N PHE A 126 -31.16 23.07 55.30
CA PHE A 126 -32.39 22.33 55.57
C PHE A 126 -33.25 22.17 54.31
N GLY A 127 -33.34 23.22 53.50
CA GLY A 127 -34.06 23.22 52.22
C GLY A 127 -33.46 22.32 51.15
N LEU A 128 -32.22 21.85 51.29
CA LEU A 128 -31.59 20.85 50.42
C LEU A 128 -31.94 19.40 50.81
N GLY A 129 -32.51 19.19 52.01
CA GLY A 129 -33.11 17.91 52.42
C GLY A 129 -32.15 16.71 52.32
N GLU A 130 -32.53 15.69 51.54
CA GLU A 130 -31.74 14.47 51.36
C GLU A 130 -30.40 14.68 50.66
N ILE A 131 -30.27 15.74 49.84
CA ILE A 131 -29.02 16.03 49.11
C ILE A 131 -27.87 16.29 50.08
N ALA A 132 -28.12 17.09 51.11
CA ALA A 132 -27.13 17.42 52.13
C ALA A 132 -26.77 16.23 53.05
N LYS A 133 -27.48 15.10 52.95
CA LYS A 133 -27.15 13.85 53.66
C LYS A 133 -26.19 12.96 52.87
N ASN A 134 -26.21 13.07 51.54
CA ASN A 134 -25.44 12.20 50.64
C ASN A 134 -24.12 12.82 50.19
N VAL A 135 -23.99 14.15 50.25
CA VAL A 135 -22.78 14.89 49.85
C VAL A 135 -22.47 15.95 50.90
N GLU A 136 -21.20 16.05 51.31
CA GLU A 136 -20.76 17.08 52.25
C GLU A 136 -20.73 18.45 51.56
N ILE A 137 -21.61 19.36 52.00
CA ILE A 137 -21.71 20.73 51.48
C ILE A 137 -21.19 21.71 52.53
N VAL A 138 -20.14 22.46 52.18
CA VAL A 138 -19.48 23.44 53.05
C VAL A 138 -19.80 24.84 52.53
N LEU A 139 -20.54 25.62 53.33
CA LEU A 139 -20.84 27.02 53.02
C LEU A 139 -19.66 27.91 53.41
N ILE A 140 -19.13 28.64 52.43
CA ILE A 140 -17.94 29.48 52.58
C ILE A 140 -18.35 30.95 52.50
N SER A 141 -17.89 31.72 53.47
CA SER A 141 -18.23 33.14 53.63
C SER A 141 -17.28 34.07 52.88
N THR A 142 -15.99 33.70 52.77
CA THR A 142 -14.94 34.52 52.16
C THR A 142 -13.97 33.68 51.34
N GLN A 143 -13.25 34.29 50.42
CA GLN A 143 -12.19 33.59 49.67
C GLN A 143 -11.09 33.08 50.60
N ASP A 144 -10.72 33.82 51.64
CA ASP A 144 -9.71 33.39 52.63
C ASP A 144 -10.16 32.13 53.39
N GLU A 145 -11.45 32.03 53.71
CA GLU A 145 -12.01 30.81 54.31
C GLU A 145 -11.92 29.62 53.32
N LEU A 146 -12.17 29.83 52.02
CA LEU A 146 -11.98 28.78 51.00
C LEU A 146 -10.53 28.27 51.00
N HIS A 147 -9.56 29.17 51.19
CA HIS A 147 -8.12 28.83 51.18
C HIS A 147 -7.68 28.00 52.39
N SER A 148 -8.48 27.97 53.46
CA SER A 148 -8.23 27.05 54.59
C SER A 148 -8.50 25.58 54.19
N PHE A 149 -9.39 25.36 53.22
CA PHE A 149 -9.75 24.04 52.71
C PHE A 149 -8.91 23.64 51.49
N LEU A 150 -8.74 24.56 50.53
CA LEU A 150 -8.09 24.32 49.24
C LEU A 150 -6.83 25.20 49.08
N ASP A 151 -5.75 24.65 48.53
CA ASP A 151 -4.53 25.44 48.26
C ASP A 151 -4.84 26.55 47.24
N SER A 152 -4.54 27.80 47.59
CA SER A 152 -4.79 28.97 46.72
C SER A 152 -4.08 28.87 45.37
N ARG A 153 -3.00 28.08 45.26
CA ARG A 153 -2.31 27.80 43.99
C ARG A 153 -3.11 26.90 43.04
N GLN A 154 -4.12 26.22 43.55
CA GLN A 154 -5.01 25.31 42.81
C GLN A 154 -6.35 25.98 42.43
N LEU A 155 -6.54 27.24 42.82
CA LEU A 155 -7.75 28.02 42.55
C LEU A 155 -7.45 29.16 41.59
N THR A 156 -8.43 29.50 40.74
CA THR A 156 -8.30 30.62 39.79
C THR A 156 -8.28 31.97 40.51
N VAL A 157 -7.83 33.01 39.80
CA VAL A 157 -7.78 34.39 40.31
C VAL A 157 -9.17 34.89 40.75
N ASP A 158 -10.23 34.48 40.05
CA ASP A 158 -11.61 34.82 40.43
C ASP A 158 -12.01 34.28 41.81
N LEU A 159 -11.39 33.18 42.25
CA LEU A 159 -11.57 32.56 43.57
C LEU A 159 -10.50 33.02 44.58
N GLY A 160 -9.72 34.06 44.25
CA GLY A 160 -8.65 34.61 45.10
C GLY A 160 -7.37 33.78 45.06
N GLY A 161 -7.24 32.84 44.12
CA GLY A 161 -6.06 32.00 43.96
C GLY A 161 -5.04 32.53 42.96
N SER A 162 -4.03 31.72 42.66
CA SER A 162 -2.95 32.06 41.73
C SER A 162 -2.89 31.19 40.47
N LEU A 163 -3.83 30.23 40.30
CA LEU A 163 -3.91 29.40 39.11
C LEU A 163 -4.34 30.24 37.91
N ARG A 164 -3.44 30.40 36.92
CA ARG A 164 -3.76 31.08 35.67
C ARG A 164 -4.56 30.13 34.78
N TYR A 165 -5.81 30.48 34.51
CA TYR A 165 -6.69 29.75 33.61
C TYR A 165 -7.28 30.70 32.57
N ASN A 166 -7.23 30.30 31.30
CA ASN A 166 -7.89 31.00 30.21
C ASN A 166 -8.77 30.00 29.46
N HIS A 167 -10.08 30.15 29.59
CA HIS A 167 -11.04 29.17 29.05
C HIS A 167 -10.96 29.06 27.52
N ALA A 168 -10.87 30.20 26.81
CA ALA A 168 -10.78 30.19 25.35
C ALA A 168 -9.53 29.45 24.85
N THR A 169 -8.39 29.63 25.53
CA THR A 169 -7.15 28.91 25.22
C THR A 169 -7.29 27.42 25.51
N TRP A 170 -7.87 27.06 26.66
CA TRP A 170 -8.13 25.67 27.03
C TRP A 170 -9.02 24.98 25.99
N LEU A 171 -10.15 25.58 25.64
CA LEU A 171 -11.12 25.03 24.68
C LEU A 171 -10.50 24.87 23.29
N ARG A 172 -9.82 25.91 22.77
CA ARG A 172 -9.12 25.85 21.48
C ARG A 172 -8.12 24.70 21.45
N ARG A 173 -7.29 24.57 22.48
CA ARG A 173 -6.31 23.48 22.56
C ARG A 173 -6.98 22.11 22.67
N ARG A 174 -8.10 22.03 23.40
CA ARG A 174 -8.83 20.78 23.58
C ARG A 174 -9.41 20.26 22.27
N LEU A 175 -9.97 21.15 21.44
CA LEU A 175 -10.45 20.81 20.11
C LEU A 175 -9.32 20.24 19.23
N VAL A 176 -8.18 20.94 19.18
CA VAL A 176 -7.02 20.48 18.39
C VAL A 176 -6.46 19.15 18.91
N PHE A 177 -6.40 18.96 20.23
CA PHE A 177 -5.97 17.70 20.86
C PHE A 177 -6.84 16.53 20.43
N GLU A 178 -8.16 16.66 20.56
CA GLU A 178 -9.10 15.58 20.25
C GLU A 178 -9.16 15.32 18.74
N GLU A 179 -9.08 16.36 17.91
CA GLU A 179 -8.98 16.23 16.46
C GLU A 179 -7.70 15.49 16.04
N ALA A 180 -6.55 15.80 16.65
CA ALA A 180 -5.29 15.09 16.38
C ALA A 180 -5.36 13.62 16.82
N GLN A 181 -5.90 13.34 18.01
CA GLN A 181 -6.08 11.98 18.50
C GLN A 181 -6.99 11.17 17.55
N ASP A 182 -8.06 11.79 17.05
CA ASP A 182 -9.00 11.20 16.11
C ASP A 182 -8.39 10.96 14.72
N GLY A 183 -7.69 11.96 14.18
CA GLY A 183 -6.97 11.88 12.92
C GLY A 183 -5.95 10.76 12.91
N VAL A 184 -5.10 10.66 13.94
CA VAL A 184 -4.15 9.55 14.09
C VAL A 184 -4.88 8.21 14.12
N ARG A 185 -5.95 8.06 14.90
CA ARG A 185 -6.69 6.78 15.00
C ARG A 185 -7.26 6.35 13.64
N LYS A 186 -7.93 7.27 12.93
CA LYS A 186 -8.50 7.03 11.61
C LYS A 186 -7.40 6.69 10.59
N MET A 187 -6.30 7.42 10.61
CA MET A 187 -5.18 7.18 9.71
C MET A 187 -4.57 5.79 9.90
N ARG A 188 -4.36 5.37 11.14
CA ARG A 188 -3.83 4.03 11.45
C ARG A 188 -4.76 2.93 10.96
N ALA A 189 -6.08 3.12 11.02
CA ALA A 189 -7.04 2.18 10.48
C ALA A 189 -6.97 2.10 8.95
N LYS A 190 -6.98 3.25 8.25
CA LYS A 190 -6.82 3.30 6.79
C LYS A 190 -5.53 2.65 6.32
N LEU A 191 -4.42 2.91 7.02
CA LEU A 191 -3.12 2.32 6.70
C LEU A 191 -3.14 0.79 6.87
N LYS A 192 -3.79 0.29 7.92
CA LYS A 192 -3.93 -1.15 8.15
C LYS A 192 -4.70 -1.82 7.01
N GLU A 193 -5.84 -1.27 6.62
CA GLU A 193 -6.65 -1.77 5.50
C GLU A 193 -5.85 -1.79 4.19
N PHE A 194 -5.19 -0.68 3.86
CA PHE A 194 -4.34 -0.58 2.67
C PHE A 194 -3.24 -1.65 2.65
N MET A 195 -2.61 -1.91 3.80
CA MET A 195 -1.56 -2.92 3.92
C MET A 195 -2.10 -4.35 3.76
N GLU A 196 -3.32 -4.61 4.24
CA GLU A 196 -4.01 -5.88 4.02
C GLU A 196 -4.35 -6.09 2.55
N ASP A 197 -4.84 -5.07 1.87
CA ASP A 197 -5.14 -5.12 0.43
C ASP A 197 -3.88 -5.31 -0.41
N MET A 198 -2.80 -4.60 -0.10
CA MET A 198 -1.51 -4.77 -0.75
C MET A 198 -1.00 -6.21 -0.60
N ASN A 199 -1.06 -6.77 0.61
CA ASN A 199 -0.64 -8.14 0.87
C ASN A 199 -1.45 -9.14 0.03
N ARG A 200 -2.77 -8.92 -0.10
CA ARG A 200 -3.63 -9.75 -0.98
C ARG A 200 -3.16 -9.71 -2.42
N VAL A 201 -2.89 -8.52 -2.97
CA VAL A 201 -2.41 -8.35 -4.35
C VAL A 201 -1.06 -9.05 -4.56
N THR A 202 -0.13 -8.95 -3.61
CA THR A 202 1.19 -9.62 -3.72
C THR A 202 1.13 -11.14 -3.53
N SER A 203 0.11 -11.67 -2.86
CA SER A 203 0.02 -13.09 -2.55
C SER A 203 -0.43 -13.97 -3.71
N VAL A 204 -1.07 -13.39 -4.73
CA VAL A 204 -1.61 -14.13 -5.87
C VAL A 204 -0.90 -13.68 -7.15
N PRO A 205 -0.15 -14.59 -7.82
CA PRO A 205 0.42 -14.32 -9.12
C PRO A 205 -0.63 -13.87 -10.14
N SER A 206 -0.43 -12.72 -10.76
CA SER A 206 -1.29 -12.29 -11.88
C SER A 206 -0.87 -13.01 -13.15
N THR A 207 -1.83 -13.55 -13.89
CA THR A 207 -1.56 -14.20 -15.19
C THR A 207 -1.73 -13.26 -16.39
N ASN A 208 -2.29 -12.07 -16.16
CA ASN A 208 -2.58 -11.07 -17.18
C ASN A 208 -1.77 -9.79 -16.93
N LEU A 209 -0.95 -9.40 -17.92
CA LEU A 209 -0.08 -8.24 -17.85
C LEU A 209 -0.85 -6.92 -17.67
N GLN A 210 -1.96 -6.73 -18.38
CA GLN A 210 -2.76 -5.50 -18.29
C GLN A 210 -3.42 -5.36 -16.92
N THR A 211 -3.93 -6.46 -16.37
CA THR A 211 -4.51 -6.48 -15.02
C THR A 211 -3.45 -6.13 -13.98
N LEU A 212 -2.26 -6.71 -14.07
CA LEU A 212 -1.16 -6.41 -13.16
C LEU A 212 -0.72 -4.94 -13.24
N GLN A 213 -0.60 -4.39 -14.45
CA GLN A 213 -0.26 -2.99 -14.66
C GLN A 213 -1.30 -2.04 -14.05
N ALA A 214 -2.59 -2.35 -14.20
CA ALA A 214 -3.67 -1.59 -13.58
C ALA A 214 -3.59 -1.67 -12.04
N GLN A 215 -3.30 -2.85 -11.48
CA GLN A 215 -3.10 -3.03 -10.04
C GLN A 215 -1.90 -2.25 -9.51
N LEU A 216 -0.77 -2.30 -10.21
CA LEU A 216 0.45 -1.52 -9.87
C LEU A 216 0.16 -0.01 -9.86
N LEU A 217 -0.55 0.49 -10.87
CA LEU A 217 -0.93 1.89 -10.93
C LEU A 217 -1.88 2.27 -9.78
N SER A 218 -2.90 1.46 -9.53
CA SER A 218 -3.85 1.65 -8.43
C SER A 218 -3.14 1.68 -7.07
N LEU A 219 -2.26 0.72 -6.81
CA LEU A 219 -1.46 0.66 -5.59
C LEU A 219 -0.57 1.88 -5.42
N ARG A 220 0.06 2.37 -6.50
CA ARG A 220 0.91 3.57 -6.47
C ARG A 220 0.10 4.81 -6.10
N VAL A 221 -1.00 5.04 -6.79
CA VAL A 221 -1.87 6.21 -6.55
C VAL A 221 -2.42 6.18 -5.12
N SER A 222 -2.91 5.02 -4.68
CA SER A 222 -3.45 4.83 -3.33
C SER A 222 -2.38 5.04 -2.26
N TRP A 223 -1.17 4.50 -2.44
CA TRP A 223 -0.05 4.74 -1.52
C TRP A 223 0.32 6.23 -1.43
N ASP A 224 0.45 6.92 -2.56
CA ASP A 224 0.85 8.32 -2.59
C ASP A 224 -0.20 9.21 -1.89
N GLU A 225 -1.48 8.90 -2.07
CA GLU A 225 -2.57 9.56 -1.35
C GLU A 225 -2.47 9.32 0.17
N LYS A 226 -2.40 8.06 0.59
CA LYS A 226 -2.34 7.71 2.02
C LYS A 226 -1.06 8.22 2.68
N LYS A 227 0.06 8.26 1.97
CA LYS A 227 1.31 8.88 2.44
C LYS A 227 1.14 10.38 2.67
N LYS A 228 0.46 11.09 1.78
CA LYS A 228 0.14 12.52 1.99
C LYS A 228 -0.78 12.71 3.20
N GLU A 229 -1.85 11.93 3.32
CA GLU A 229 -2.75 12.02 4.48
C GLU A 229 -2.00 11.73 5.80
N MET A 230 -1.11 10.74 5.83
CA MET A 230 -0.26 10.45 7.02
C MET A 230 0.59 11.65 7.42
N LEU A 231 1.25 12.30 6.45
CA LEU A 231 2.09 13.48 6.72
C LEU A 231 1.28 14.66 7.26
N VAL A 232 0.03 14.83 6.82
CA VAL A 232 -0.88 15.85 7.36
C VAL A 232 -1.18 15.58 8.84
N GLU A 233 -1.47 14.33 9.21
CA GLU A 233 -1.75 13.98 10.60
C GLU A 233 -0.48 14.03 11.49
N GLU A 234 0.69 13.70 10.95
CA GLU A 234 1.99 13.92 11.62
C GLU A 234 2.20 15.41 11.90
N GLN A 235 2.03 16.27 10.88
CA GLN A 235 2.17 17.72 11.00
C GLN A 235 1.18 18.32 12.02
N ARG A 236 -0.05 17.79 12.08
CA ARG A 236 -1.07 18.21 13.06
C ARG A 236 -0.59 17.94 14.48
N CYS A 237 -0.03 16.75 14.74
CA CYS A 237 0.52 16.40 16.04
C CYS A 237 1.73 17.27 16.39
N GLU A 238 2.65 17.50 15.44
CA GLU A 238 3.81 18.37 15.64
C GLU A 238 3.38 19.79 15.99
N THR A 239 2.43 20.35 15.24
CA THR A 239 1.90 21.70 15.46
C THR A 239 1.30 21.83 16.87
N PHE A 240 0.54 20.82 17.32
CA PHE A 240 0.00 20.79 18.69
C PHE A 240 1.09 20.80 19.78
N LEU A 241 2.20 20.08 19.54
CA LEU A 241 3.33 19.99 20.48
C LEU A 241 4.16 21.28 20.50
N THR A 242 4.26 21.99 19.37
CA THR A 242 5.01 23.25 19.25
C THR A 242 4.22 24.47 19.71
N ASP A 243 2.89 24.46 19.59
CA ASP A 243 2.04 25.49 20.17
C ASP A 243 2.05 25.32 21.70
N ILE A 244 2.97 25.99 22.40
CA ILE A 244 3.03 25.99 23.87
C ILE A 244 2.54 27.36 24.36
N PRO A 245 1.56 27.43 25.29
CA PRO A 245 1.10 28.67 25.87
C PRO A 245 2.24 29.43 26.54
N GLU A 246 2.13 30.76 26.57
CA GLU A 246 3.10 31.64 27.24
C GLU A 246 3.19 31.42 28.77
N ASN A 247 2.18 30.77 29.38
CA ASN A 247 2.15 30.45 30.80
C ASN A 247 2.65 29.02 31.07
N ILE A 248 3.05 28.75 32.32
CA ILE A 248 3.42 27.41 32.79
C ILE A 248 2.28 26.42 32.46
N PRO A 249 2.53 25.35 31.68
CA PRO A 249 1.51 24.37 31.33
C PRO A 249 0.92 23.69 32.57
N SER A 250 -0.40 23.52 32.61
CA SER A 250 -1.05 22.76 33.67
C SER A 250 -0.66 21.27 33.58
N PRO A 251 -0.71 20.50 34.69
CA PRO A 251 -0.41 19.07 34.65
C PRO A 251 -1.23 18.27 33.62
N SER A 252 -2.51 18.61 33.46
CA SER A 252 -3.39 17.99 32.44
C SER A 252 -2.88 18.27 31.02
N MET A 253 -2.42 19.48 30.75
CA MET A 253 -1.90 19.85 29.44
C MET A 253 -0.58 19.14 29.13
N ILE A 254 0.29 18.98 30.14
CA ILE A 254 1.53 18.20 29.99
C ILE A 254 1.20 16.75 29.61
N GLU A 255 0.17 16.17 30.21
CA GLU A 255 -0.25 14.80 29.87
C GLU A 255 -0.83 14.70 28.45
N ASP A 256 -1.64 15.67 28.02
CA ASP A 256 -2.12 15.76 26.63
C ASP A 256 -0.93 15.83 25.65
N MET A 257 0.10 16.65 25.94
CA MET A 257 1.32 16.72 25.13
C MET A 257 2.08 15.39 25.10
N ARG A 258 2.24 14.71 26.24
CA ARG A 258 2.87 13.38 26.27
C ARG A 258 2.05 12.35 25.49
N HIS A 259 0.73 12.43 25.54
CA HIS A 259 -0.16 11.56 24.78
C HIS A 259 0.05 11.77 23.28
N ILE A 260 -0.02 13.01 22.79
CA ILE A 260 0.18 13.32 21.37
C ILE A 260 1.60 12.95 20.92
N SER A 261 2.63 13.20 21.74
CA SER A 261 4.01 12.78 21.43
C SER A 261 4.13 11.25 21.25
N ARG A 262 3.48 10.46 22.12
CA ARG A 262 3.42 9.00 21.97
C ARG A 262 2.66 8.56 20.74
N LEU A 263 1.56 9.24 20.39
CA LEU A 263 0.78 8.94 19.18
C LEU A 263 1.56 9.26 17.91
N LEU A 264 2.23 10.41 17.87
CA LEU A 264 3.09 10.82 16.76
C LEU A 264 4.22 9.80 16.54
N GLY A 265 4.93 9.40 17.59
CA GLY A 265 5.96 8.38 17.50
C GLY A 265 5.43 7.07 16.90
N LYS A 266 4.27 6.60 17.38
CA LYS A 266 3.61 5.40 16.82
C LYS A 266 3.20 5.57 15.36
N LEU A 267 2.72 6.75 14.96
CA LEU A 267 2.32 7.02 13.58
C LEU A 267 3.54 7.02 12.64
N VAL A 268 4.64 7.66 13.05
CA VAL A 268 5.91 7.70 12.32
C VAL A 268 6.51 6.29 12.18
N ASP A 269 6.54 5.50 13.26
CA ASP A 269 7.00 4.11 13.23
C ASP A 269 6.16 3.26 12.26
N GLN A 270 4.84 3.44 12.28
CA GLN A 270 3.96 2.72 11.37
C GLN A 270 4.12 3.17 9.91
N ARG A 271 4.28 4.47 9.65
CA ARG A 271 4.55 4.99 8.30
C ARG A 271 5.86 4.43 7.75
N THR A 272 6.93 4.43 8.54
CA THR A 272 8.24 3.92 8.11
C THR A 272 8.20 2.41 7.85
N ALA A 273 7.52 1.64 8.71
CA ALA A 273 7.30 0.21 8.49
C ALA A 273 6.46 -0.06 7.22
N ALA A 274 5.37 0.69 7.03
CA ALA A 274 4.53 0.58 5.84
C ALA A 274 5.29 0.97 4.57
N GLU A 275 6.13 2.00 4.61
CA GLU A 275 6.95 2.40 3.46
C GLU A 275 7.97 1.33 3.08
N LYS A 276 8.58 0.66 4.06
CA LYS A 276 9.46 -0.49 3.81
C LYS A 276 8.70 -1.62 3.14
N ASN A 277 7.51 -1.97 3.64
CA ASN A 277 6.73 -3.06 3.06
C ASN A 277 6.22 -2.72 1.66
N TYR A 278 5.70 -1.51 1.46
CA TYR A 278 5.30 -1.00 0.15
C TYR A 278 6.43 -1.10 -0.88
N LYS A 279 7.65 -0.70 -0.53
CA LYS A 279 8.81 -0.82 -1.43
C LYS A 279 9.10 -2.27 -1.81
N ALA A 280 9.03 -3.20 -0.85
CA ALA A 280 9.24 -4.62 -1.10
C ALA A 280 8.13 -5.22 -1.98
N SER A 281 6.86 -4.96 -1.65
CA SER A 281 5.70 -5.39 -2.42
C SER A 281 5.71 -4.85 -3.85
N ARG A 282 6.05 -3.56 -4.01
CA ARG A 282 6.16 -2.93 -5.33
C ARG A 282 7.27 -3.58 -6.16
N MET A 283 8.44 -3.80 -5.57
CA MET A 283 9.55 -4.47 -6.26
C MET A 283 9.15 -5.88 -6.72
N MET A 284 8.44 -6.63 -5.90
CA MET A 284 7.93 -7.95 -6.27
C MET A 284 6.95 -7.89 -7.46
N LEU A 285 6.00 -6.95 -7.44
CA LEU A 285 5.04 -6.79 -8.53
C LEU A 285 5.68 -6.25 -9.83
N GLU A 286 6.68 -5.38 -9.73
CA GLU A 286 7.47 -4.91 -10.88
C GLU A 286 8.25 -6.07 -11.51
N GLN A 287 8.82 -6.96 -10.69
CA GLN A 287 9.46 -8.19 -11.15
C GLN A 287 8.45 -9.16 -11.79
N GLU A 288 7.24 -9.26 -11.26
CA GLU A 288 6.16 -10.05 -11.87
C GLU A 288 5.79 -9.51 -13.26
N GLU A 289 5.72 -8.18 -13.39
CA GLU A 289 5.43 -7.51 -14.67
C GLU A 289 6.53 -7.79 -15.70
N GLN A 290 7.80 -7.71 -15.29
CA GLN A 290 8.95 -8.04 -16.13
C GLN A 290 8.89 -9.48 -16.64
N PHE A 291 8.57 -10.43 -15.74
CA PHE A 291 8.40 -11.83 -16.12
C PHE A 291 7.28 -12.02 -17.16
N LEU A 292 6.10 -11.43 -16.93
CA LEU A 292 4.96 -11.58 -17.85
C LEU A 292 5.24 -10.97 -19.22
N ARG A 293 5.94 -9.82 -19.27
CA ARG A 293 6.41 -9.21 -20.53
C ARG A 293 7.37 -10.15 -21.26
N GLN A 294 8.39 -10.64 -20.57
CA GLN A 294 9.38 -11.55 -21.14
C GLN A 294 8.73 -12.80 -21.73
N ARG A 295 7.78 -13.39 -21.00
CA ARG A 295 7.02 -14.56 -21.45
C ARG A 295 6.18 -14.27 -22.69
N LEU A 296 5.54 -13.11 -22.76
CA LEU A 296 4.74 -12.72 -23.93
C LEU A 296 5.62 -12.51 -25.17
N ASP A 297 6.72 -11.79 -25.02
CA ASP A 297 7.67 -11.52 -26.10
C ASP A 297 8.28 -12.83 -26.63
N GLN A 298 8.64 -13.75 -25.73
CA GLN A 298 9.14 -15.07 -26.10
C GLN A 298 8.08 -15.92 -26.81
N ALA A 299 6.82 -15.88 -26.37
CA ALA A 299 5.74 -16.64 -27.01
C ALA A 299 5.58 -16.29 -28.50
N GLN A 300 5.81 -15.02 -28.87
CA GLN A 300 5.81 -14.59 -30.26
C GLN A 300 6.97 -15.23 -31.06
N VAL A 301 8.20 -15.21 -30.52
CA VAL A 301 9.37 -15.80 -31.17
C VAL A 301 9.19 -17.32 -31.33
N VAL A 302 8.73 -18.00 -30.28
CA VAL A 302 8.46 -19.45 -30.31
C VAL A 302 7.43 -19.80 -31.37
N ALA A 303 6.32 -19.04 -31.47
CA ALA A 303 5.28 -19.30 -32.46
C ALA A 303 5.80 -19.19 -33.91
N GLU A 304 6.60 -18.16 -34.21
CA GLU A 304 7.21 -17.98 -35.53
C GLU A 304 8.22 -19.09 -35.86
N MET A 305 9.04 -19.50 -34.89
CA MET A 305 10.00 -20.59 -35.07
C MET A 305 9.32 -21.94 -35.28
N GLN A 306 8.25 -22.24 -34.54
CA GLN A 306 7.44 -23.45 -34.73
C GLN A 306 6.75 -23.47 -36.10
N MET A 307 6.21 -22.32 -36.54
CA MET A 307 5.62 -22.19 -37.86
C MET A 307 6.67 -22.41 -38.98
N LEU A 308 7.89 -21.90 -38.80
CA LEU A 308 9.00 -22.15 -39.73
C LEU A 308 9.41 -23.62 -39.74
N GLN A 309 9.49 -24.25 -38.57
CA GLN A 309 9.80 -25.66 -38.44
C GLN A 309 8.77 -26.50 -39.23
N GLU A 310 7.47 -26.21 -39.09
CA GLU A 310 6.41 -26.90 -39.82
C GLU A 310 6.56 -26.73 -41.33
N LYS A 311 6.81 -25.49 -41.81
CA LYS A 311 7.06 -25.22 -43.24
C LYS A 311 8.25 -26.00 -43.81
N VAL A 312 9.34 -26.12 -43.05
CA VAL A 312 10.54 -26.85 -43.48
C VAL A 312 10.27 -28.36 -43.50
N VAL A 313 9.55 -28.88 -42.51
CA VAL A 313 9.16 -30.30 -42.46
C VAL A 313 8.28 -30.67 -43.66
N GLN A 314 7.36 -29.79 -44.07
CA GLN A 314 6.46 -30.01 -45.21
C GLN A 314 7.14 -30.02 -46.58
N LEU A 315 8.37 -29.50 -46.72
CA LEU A 315 9.11 -29.62 -47.98
C LEU A 315 9.37 -31.11 -48.30
N PRO A 316 9.33 -31.55 -49.57
CA PRO A 316 9.71 -32.93 -49.91
C PRO A 316 11.18 -33.22 -49.58
N ASP A 317 11.47 -34.44 -49.12
CA ASP A 317 12.85 -34.93 -48.92
C ASP A 317 13.49 -35.41 -50.23
N LEU A 318 12.67 -35.83 -51.19
CA LEU A 318 13.05 -36.44 -52.46
C LEU A 318 12.17 -35.87 -53.58
N VAL A 319 12.76 -35.69 -54.75
CA VAL A 319 12.09 -35.26 -55.98
C VAL A 319 12.71 -35.93 -57.18
N ASP A 320 11.95 -36.01 -58.28
CA ASP A 320 12.38 -36.63 -59.53
C ASP A 320 13.01 -35.58 -60.47
N GLY A 321 14.34 -35.63 -60.61
CA GLY A 321 15.13 -34.77 -61.50
C GLY A 321 15.94 -33.67 -60.77
N ALA A 322 17.01 -33.19 -61.43
CA ALA A 322 17.87 -32.15 -60.84
C ALA A 322 17.18 -30.77 -60.77
N VAL A 323 16.37 -30.43 -61.77
CA VAL A 323 15.68 -29.11 -61.83
C VAL A 323 14.69 -28.94 -60.65
N PRO A 324 13.80 -29.90 -60.34
CA PRO A 324 12.98 -29.82 -59.12
C PRO A 324 13.79 -29.78 -57.82
N ALA A 325 14.91 -30.53 -57.73
CA ALA A 325 15.78 -30.53 -56.55
C ALA A 325 16.42 -29.15 -56.32
N GLN A 326 16.88 -28.52 -57.40
CA GLN A 326 17.42 -27.16 -57.35
C GLN A 326 16.35 -26.13 -56.98
N GLY A 327 15.12 -26.30 -57.46
CA GLY A 327 13.97 -25.48 -57.06
C GLY A 327 13.65 -25.56 -55.56
N LEU A 328 13.64 -26.77 -55.00
CA LEU A 328 13.45 -26.97 -53.55
C LEU A 328 14.58 -26.38 -52.72
N LEU A 329 15.83 -26.50 -53.18
CA LEU A 329 16.97 -25.86 -52.51
C LEU A 329 16.85 -24.34 -52.48
N GLN A 330 16.41 -23.71 -53.57
CA GLN A 330 16.15 -22.26 -53.57
C GLN A 330 15.02 -21.89 -52.59
N GLN A 331 13.98 -22.72 -52.51
CA GLN A 331 12.89 -22.51 -51.54
C GLN A 331 13.39 -22.64 -50.10
N LEU A 332 14.20 -23.66 -49.80
CA LEU A 332 14.83 -23.84 -48.48
C LEU A 332 15.77 -22.68 -48.14
N GLN A 333 16.56 -22.19 -49.09
CA GLN A 333 17.43 -21.02 -48.89
C GLN A 333 16.63 -19.77 -48.49
N ARG A 334 15.46 -19.54 -49.09
CA ARG A 334 14.58 -18.43 -48.68
C ARG A 334 14.07 -18.59 -47.25
N LEU A 335 13.72 -19.82 -46.85
CA LEU A 335 13.30 -20.10 -45.48
C LEU A 335 14.45 -19.95 -44.48
N LEU A 336 15.66 -20.38 -44.85
CA LEU A 336 16.88 -20.17 -44.06
C LEU A 336 17.15 -18.68 -43.84
N GLU A 337 17.14 -17.86 -44.89
CA GLU A 337 17.32 -16.41 -44.76
C GLU A 337 16.22 -15.78 -43.88
N TYR A 338 14.98 -16.26 -43.99
CA TYR A 338 13.89 -15.79 -43.14
C TYR A 338 14.01 -16.26 -41.68
N ALA A 339 14.59 -17.43 -41.42
CA ALA A 339 14.78 -17.99 -40.08
C ALA A 339 15.94 -17.35 -39.30
N LYS A 340 17.00 -16.89 -39.98
CA LYS A 340 18.17 -16.24 -39.37
C LYS A 340 17.84 -15.17 -38.31
N PRO A 341 16.99 -14.15 -38.58
CA PRO A 341 16.69 -13.12 -37.59
C PRO A 341 15.96 -13.69 -36.36
N TRP A 342 15.16 -14.74 -36.52
CA TRP A 342 14.46 -15.38 -35.40
C TRP A 342 15.40 -16.21 -34.53
N LEU A 343 16.33 -16.96 -35.13
CA LEU A 343 17.36 -17.71 -34.41
C LEU A 343 18.26 -16.76 -33.61
N ALA A 344 18.74 -15.67 -34.24
CA ALA A 344 19.54 -14.64 -33.56
C ALA A 344 18.74 -13.92 -32.46
N SER A 345 17.45 -13.65 -32.69
CA SER A 345 16.57 -13.05 -31.68
C SER A 345 16.40 -13.98 -30.47
N ALA A 346 16.22 -15.28 -30.70
CA ALA A 346 16.14 -16.27 -29.64
C ALA A 346 17.43 -16.30 -28.81
N GLU A 347 18.59 -16.33 -29.46
CA GLU A 347 19.92 -16.29 -28.82
C GLU A 347 20.08 -15.11 -27.87
N MET A 348 19.74 -13.91 -28.36
CA MET A 348 19.78 -12.69 -27.56
C MET A 348 18.77 -12.73 -26.41
N MET A 349 17.56 -13.24 -26.65
CA MET A 349 16.46 -13.23 -25.71
C MET A 349 16.68 -14.18 -24.53
N TRP A 350 17.18 -15.41 -24.74
CA TRP A 350 17.45 -16.29 -23.59
C TRP A 350 18.63 -15.77 -22.76
N ALA A 351 19.67 -15.20 -23.40
CA ALA A 351 20.81 -14.64 -22.68
C ALA A 351 20.38 -13.47 -21.79
N GLU A 352 19.49 -12.61 -22.30
CA GLU A 352 18.89 -11.53 -21.52
C GLU A 352 17.97 -12.06 -20.40
N THR A 353 17.22 -13.14 -20.67
CA THR A 353 16.35 -13.78 -19.66
C THR A 353 17.16 -14.38 -18.50
N GLU A 354 18.27 -15.06 -18.79
CA GLU A 354 19.20 -15.58 -17.78
C GLU A 354 19.88 -14.44 -17.01
N ARG A 355 20.20 -13.33 -17.68
CA ARG A 355 20.72 -12.13 -17.02
C ARG A 355 19.69 -11.54 -16.06
N LEU A 356 18.43 -11.44 -16.49
CA LEU A 356 17.30 -10.95 -15.70
C LEU A 356 17.03 -11.84 -14.49
N ALA A 357 17.23 -13.15 -14.61
CA ALA A 357 17.01 -14.12 -13.52
C ALA A 357 17.90 -13.87 -12.29
N ASN A 358 19.04 -13.20 -12.45
CA ASN A 358 19.96 -12.89 -11.35
C ASN A 358 19.35 -11.87 -10.37
N GLY A 359 19.03 -12.32 -9.16
CA GLY A 359 18.43 -11.46 -8.12
C GLY A 359 16.92 -11.24 -8.28
N HIS A 360 16.26 -12.02 -9.14
CA HIS A 360 14.81 -11.97 -9.36
C HIS A 360 14.08 -12.95 -8.43
N HIS A 361 12.89 -12.62 -7.93
CA HIS A 361 12.12 -13.60 -7.12
C HIS A 361 11.60 -14.81 -7.93
N ARG A 362 11.61 -14.69 -9.27
CA ARG A 362 11.29 -15.75 -10.26
C ARG A 362 12.50 -16.34 -10.99
N THR A 363 13.65 -16.44 -10.33
CA THR A 363 14.86 -17.00 -10.97
C THR A 363 14.61 -18.35 -11.64
N VAL A 364 13.90 -19.26 -10.97
CA VAL A 364 13.63 -20.62 -11.51
C VAL A 364 12.75 -20.55 -12.77
N ASP A 365 11.65 -19.80 -12.73
CA ASP A 365 10.73 -19.69 -13.87
C ASP A 365 11.40 -19.01 -15.07
N LEU A 366 12.22 -17.98 -14.85
CA LEU A 366 12.99 -17.32 -15.91
C LEU A 366 14.02 -18.25 -16.54
N ASN A 367 14.72 -19.05 -15.73
CA ASN A 367 15.68 -20.02 -16.26
C ASN A 367 15.00 -21.13 -17.07
N ASN A 368 13.83 -21.61 -16.61
CA ASN A 368 13.03 -22.57 -17.38
C ASN A 368 12.57 -21.96 -18.70
N LEU A 369 12.10 -20.72 -18.68
CA LEU A 369 11.68 -19.98 -19.86
C LEU A 369 12.84 -19.84 -20.87
N ALA A 370 14.05 -19.51 -20.41
CA ALA A 370 15.25 -19.45 -21.25
C ALA A 370 15.61 -20.81 -21.87
N GLU A 371 15.50 -21.90 -21.10
CA GLU A 371 15.77 -23.25 -21.58
C GLU A 371 14.75 -23.73 -22.62
N GLU A 372 13.46 -23.41 -22.45
CA GLU A 372 12.42 -23.68 -23.45
C GLU A 372 12.75 -23.03 -24.79
N LEU A 373 13.20 -21.77 -24.79
CA LEU A 373 13.59 -21.07 -26.01
C LEU A 373 14.81 -21.72 -26.68
N ARG A 374 15.80 -22.11 -25.87
CA ARG A 374 16.99 -22.84 -26.34
C ARG A 374 16.63 -24.17 -26.98
N GLN A 375 15.66 -24.89 -26.42
CA GLN A 375 15.18 -26.14 -26.98
C GLN A 375 14.51 -25.93 -28.35
N VAL A 376 13.59 -24.97 -28.46
CA VAL A 376 12.92 -24.63 -29.73
C VAL A 376 13.94 -24.18 -30.78
N HIS A 377 14.92 -23.38 -30.37
CA HIS A 377 16.04 -22.98 -31.22
C HIS A 377 16.86 -24.16 -31.74
N GLY A 378 17.22 -25.09 -30.87
CA GLY A 378 17.94 -26.31 -31.25
C GLY A 378 17.16 -27.16 -32.25
N GLN A 379 15.86 -27.37 -32.00
CA GLN A 379 14.99 -28.14 -32.88
C GLN A 379 14.86 -27.54 -34.28
N LEU A 380 14.64 -26.22 -34.39
CA LEU A 380 14.57 -25.55 -35.70
C LEU A 380 15.91 -25.65 -36.45
N SER A 381 17.02 -25.41 -35.75
CA SER A 381 18.36 -25.49 -36.34
C SER A 381 18.68 -26.89 -36.87
N GLU A 382 18.32 -27.94 -36.11
CA GLU A 382 18.50 -29.34 -36.52
C GLU A 382 17.64 -29.69 -37.74
N VAL A 383 16.37 -29.29 -37.75
CA VAL A 383 15.46 -29.51 -38.89
C VAL A 383 15.98 -28.83 -40.15
N LEU A 384 16.41 -27.57 -40.06
CA LEU A 384 16.98 -26.82 -41.17
C LEU A 384 18.25 -27.48 -41.72
N SER A 385 19.20 -27.82 -40.85
CA SER A 385 20.47 -28.47 -41.23
C SER A 385 20.26 -29.84 -41.87
N THR A 386 19.37 -30.64 -41.31
CA THR A 386 19.03 -31.97 -41.83
C THR A 386 18.39 -31.86 -43.21
N LYS A 387 17.48 -30.90 -43.40
CA LYS A 387 16.81 -30.69 -44.69
C LYS A 387 17.78 -30.24 -45.78
N GLN A 388 18.68 -29.31 -45.44
CA GLN A 388 19.72 -28.82 -46.33
C GLN A 388 20.61 -29.98 -46.81
N THR A 389 21.11 -30.80 -45.87
CA THR A 389 21.98 -31.94 -46.18
C THR A 389 21.31 -32.96 -47.09
N LYS A 390 20.03 -33.28 -46.84
CA LYS A 390 19.25 -34.21 -47.68
C LYS A 390 19.08 -33.68 -49.11
N LEU A 391 18.66 -32.43 -49.28
CA LEU A 391 18.42 -31.87 -50.60
C LEU A 391 19.72 -31.65 -51.40
N ASP A 392 20.81 -31.25 -50.75
CA ASP A 392 22.12 -31.14 -51.40
C ASP A 392 22.60 -32.51 -51.90
N THR A 393 22.40 -33.56 -51.10
CA THR A 393 22.72 -34.94 -51.48
C THR A 393 21.86 -35.39 -52.67
N THR A 394 20.55 -35.13 -52.63
CA THR A 394 19.61 -35.45 -53.72
C THR A 394 20.00 -34.74 -55.02
N LEU A 395 20.35 -33.44 -54.97
CA LEU A 395 20.80 -32.69 -56.14
C LEU A 395 22.10 -33.27 -56.70
N ALA A 396 23.08 -33.57 -55.83
CA ALA A 396 24.35 -34.17 -56.25
C ALA A 396 24.15 -35.53 -56.93
N MET A 397 23.23 -36.37 -56.41
CA MET A 397 22.86 -37.65 -57.02
C MET A 397 22.22 -37.46 -58.40
N TRP A 398 21.24 -36.55 -58.53
CA TRP A 398 20.60 -36.28 -59.83
C TRP A 398 21.55 -35.69 -60.85
N THR A 399 22.44 -34.77 -60.45
CA THR A 399 23.45 -34.20 -61.34
C THR A 399 24.43 -35.27 -61.83
N LYS A 400 24.80 -36.24 -60.97
CA LYS A 400 25.60 -37.39 -61.41
C LYS A 400 24.81 -38.29 -62.36
N LEU A 401 23.55 -38.61 -62.04
CA LEU A 401 22.70 -39.48 -62.86
C LEU A 401 22.44 -38.88 -64.25
N GLU A 402 22.16 -37.57 -64.34
CA GLU A 402 21.98 -36.87 -65.61
C GLU A 402 23.24 -36.95 -66.48
N LYS A 403 24.44 -36.85 -65.89
CA LYS A 403 25.70 -37.05 -66.63
C LYS A 403 25.84 -38.48 -67.16
N VAL A 404 25.47 -39.48 -66.37
CA VAL A 404 25.51 -40.89 -66.78
C VAL A 404 24.48 -41.18 -67.88
N LEU A 405 23.28 -40.61 -67.78
CA LEU A 405 22.24 -40.74 -68.81
C LEU A 405 22.66 -40.04 -70.11
N GLN A 406 23.24 -38.85 -70.03
CA GLN A 406 23.78 -38.15 -71.20
C GLN A 406 24.88 -38.97 -71.87
N TRP A 407 25.83 -39.49 -71.08
CA TRP A 407 26.87 -40.38 -71.59
C TRP A 407 26.27 -41.62 -72.28
N TYR A 408 25.26 -42.26 -71.66
CA TYR A 408 24.57 -43.41 -72.24
C TYR A 408 23.89 -43.08 -73.57
N GLU A 409 23.19 -41.94 -73.66
CA GLU A 409 22.53 -41.47 -74.88
C GLU A 409 23.55 -41.17 -75.99
N ASP A 410 24.64 -40.47 -75.65
CA ASP A 410 25.74 -40.17 -76.57
C ASP A 410 26.41 -41.45 -77.09
N GLY A 411 26.60 -42.45 -76.23
CA GLY A 411 27.14 -43.76 -76.59
C GLY A 411 26.20 -44.56 -77.48
N MET A 412 24.89 -44.58 -77.17
CA MET A 412 23.87 -45.16 -78.03
C MET A 412 23.88 -44.52 -79.42
N TYR A 413 23.94 -43.19 -79.49
CA TYR A 413 24.02 -42.45 -80.75
C TYR A 413 25.31 -42.75 -81.51
N LEU A 414 26.45 -42.76 -80.81
CA LEU A 414 27.76 -43.09 -81.36
C LEU A 414 27.72 -44.46 -82.04
N LEU A 415 27.19 -45.49 -81.37
CA LEU A 415 27.07 -46.85 -81.91
C LEU A 415 26.07 -46.94 -83.07
N ALA A 416 24.90 -46.29 -82.95
CA ALA A 416 23.90 -46.27 -84.01
C ALA A 416 24.40 -45.57 -85.29
N SER A 417 25.35 -44.63 -85.15
CA SER A 417 25.94 -43.87 -86.27
C SER A 417 27.02 -44.63 -87.07
N GLN A 418 27.16 -45.95 -86.89
CA GLN A 418 28.19 -46.81 -87.49
C GLN A 418 27.65 -47.83 -88.52
N PRO A 419 27.07 -47.41 -89.66
CA PRO A 419 26.57 -48.35 -90.67
C PRO A 419 27.71 -49.05 -91.43
N ALA A 420 27.51 -50.30 -91.85
CA ALA A 420 28.51 -51.11 -92.57
C ALA A 420 29.25 -50.41 -93.75
N PRO A 421 28.62 -49.54 -94.56
CA PRO A 421 29.31 -48.81 -95.64
C PRO A 421 30.41 -47.85 -95.17
N LYS A 422 30.41 -47.41 -93.91
CA LYS A 422 31.42 -46.49 -93.34
C LYS A 422 32.80 -47.14 -93.21
N PHE A 423 32.88 -48.47 -93.18
CA PHE A 423 34.08 -49.24 -92.87
C PHE A 423 34.87 -49.73 -94.09
N GLN A 424 34.68 -49.11 -95.26
CA GLN A 424 35.38 -49.51 -96.49
C GLN A 424 36.87 -49.09 -96.53
N ARG A 425 37.31 -48.24 -95.60
CA ARG A 425 38.71 -47.78 -95.48
C ARG A 425 39.22 -48.03 -94.06
N ARG A 426 40.46 -48.52 -93.94
CA ARG A 426 41.13 -48.75 -92.64
C ARG A 426 41.12 -47.50 -91.74
N SER A 427 41.35 -46.32 -92.30
CA SER A 427 41.32 -45.05 -91.56
C SER A 427 39.97 -44.74 -90.91
N ALA A 428 38.86 -45.21 -91.49
CA ALA A 428 37.52 -45.00 -90.93
C ALA A 428 37.20 -46.01 -89.81
N VAL A 429 37.77 -47.21 -89.88
CA VAL A 429 37.71 -48.21 -88.81
C VAL A 429 38.51 -47.72 -87.60
N ASP A 430 39.75 -47.27 -87.81
CA ASP A 430 40.63 -46.78 -86.74
C ASP A 430 40.02 -45.53 -86.05
N ALA A 431 39.40 -44.62 -86.80
CA ALA A 431 38.73 -43.45 -86.24
C ALA A 431 37.47 -43.81 -85.43
N ALA A 432 36.68 -44.79 -85.87
CA ALA A 432 35.52 -45.27 -85.12
C ALA A 432 35.93 -46.01 -83.85
N LEU A 433 36.99 -46.83 -83.90
CA LEU A 433 37.55 -47.51 -82.74
C LEU A 433 38.06 -46.49 -81.71
N THR A 434 38.84 -45.49 -82.15
CA THR A 434 39.34 -44.42 -81.28
C THR A 434 38.19 -43.63 -80.61
N ALA A 435 37.10 -43.36 -81.34
CA ALA A 435 35.94 -42.67 -80.78
C ALA A 435 35.19 -43.50 -79.73
N VAL A 436 35.09 -44.82 -79.93
CA VAL A 436 34.50 -45.74 -78.94
C VAL A 436 35.40 -45.87 -77.71
N GLU A 437 36.72 -46.02 -77.91
CA GLU A 437 37.69 -46.08 -76.81
C GLU A 437 37.68 -44.79 -75.97
N ALA A 438 37.69 -43.62 -76.62
CA ALA A 438 37.60 -42.34 -75.93
C ALA A 438 36.28 -42.18 -75.14
N HIS A 439 35.16 -42.64 -75.71
CA HIS A 439 33.86 -42.60 -75.03
C HIS A 439 33.79 -43.57 -73.84
N LEU A 440 34.44 -44.75 -73.92
CA LEU A 440 34.57 -45.69 -72.80
C LEU A 440 35.45 -45.12 -71.69
N ASP A 441 36.54 -44.44 -72.03
CA ASP A 441 37.41 -43.75 -71.07
C ASP A 441 36.64 -42.64 -70.34
N GLU A 442 35.84 -41.85 -71.06
CA GLU A 442 34.98 -40.81 -70.48
C GLU A 442 33.91 -41.40 -69.53
N GLY A 443 33.33 -42.55 -69.90
CA GLY A 443 32.36 -43.28 -69.08
C GLY A 443 32.96 -43.83 -67.78
N SER A 444 34.22 -44.26 -67.82
CA SER A 444 34.93 -44.72 -66.62
C SER A 444 35.11 -43.59 -65.59
N ALA A 445 35.31 -42.35 -66.05
CA ALA A 445 35.35 -41.17 -65.20
C ALA A 445 33.96 -40.73 -64.71
N ALA A 446 32.91 -40.89 -65.53
CA ALA A 446 31.54 -40.50 -65.20
C ALA A 446 30.83 -41.45 -64.20
N THR A 447 31.29 -42.70 -64.08
CA THR A 447 30.64 -43.76 -63.28
C THR A 447 31.33 -44.09 -61.95
N THR A 448 32.39 -43.35 -61.58
CA THR A 448 33.06 -43.54 -60.28
C THR A 448 32.21 -42.93 -59.16
N PHE A 449 31.65 -43.79 -58.29
CA PHE A 449 30.69 -43.41 -57.23
C PHE A 449 31.33 -42.79 -56.00
#